data_AF-A0A351I9F8-F1
#
_entry.id   AF-A0A351I9F8-F1
#
_cell.length_a   1.000
_cell.length_b   1.000
_cell.length_c   1.000
_cell.angle_alpha   90.00
_cell.angle_beta   90.00
_cell.angle_gamma   90.00
#
_symmetry.space_group_name_H-M   'P 1'
#
loop_
_entity.id
_entity.type
_entity.pdbx_description
1 polymer ?
#
loop_
_entity_poly.entity_id
_entity_poly.type
_entity_poly.pdbx_seq_one_letter_code
_entity_poly.pdbx_strand_id
1 'polypeptide(L)'
;MFCYQCEQAVGGTGCTKNVGVCGKNEDIQSLQDTLLYGLKGIAAYAYHARELGAVDKEVDAFMHEALFKTVTNVSFDMNQYIDLVLKCGYINIKVMELLDKAHTHRFGNPVPTEVETGTKKGPCILVTGHDLLDLYELLKQTEGTGVNVYTHSEMLPAHGYPELKKFKHLAGNYGGAWQEQKKEFKAFPGAILATTNCVLIPPENTYLDRLFTIGVTGVPGSMRIADRKDFSELIKKAKSLPSLHESSSKKIMTGFHYTAVLGLADKIIHAVKSGKIKPFFLIGGCDGAKPGRNYYTEFAEMVPKDCV
;
A
#
# COMPACT_ATOMS: atom_id res chain seq x y z
N MET A 1 -20.47 17.37 14.14
CA MET A 1 -20.17 17.18 12.70
C MET A 1 -19.27 18.29 12.17
N PHE A 2 -18.71 18.16 10.96
CA PHE A 2 -18.11 19.27 10.21
C PHE A 2 -18.46 19.15 8.73
N CYS A 3 -19.21 20.10 8.16
CA CYS A 3 -19.57 20.08 6.73
C CYS A 3 -19.57 21.49 6.13
N TYR A 4 -18.83 21.69 5.06
CA TYR A 4 -18.62 22.99 4.39
C TYR A 4 -18.84 22.96 2.86
N GLN A 5 -19.50 21.92 2.34
CA GLN A 5 -19.53 21.66 0.89
C GLN A 5 -20.52 22.55 0.10
N CYS A 6 -21.39 23.32 0.77
CA CYS A 6 -22.35 24.19 0.11
C CYS A 6 -22.12 25.66 0.48
N GLU A 7 -22.55 26.56 -0.40
CA GLU A 7 -22.42 28.02 -0.24
C GLU A 7 -23.04 28.53 1.08
N GLN A 8 -24.13 27.91 1.53
CA GLN A 8 -24.86 28.31 2.73
C GLN A 8 -24.22 27.84 4.05
N ALA A 9 -23.06 27.19 4.01
CA ALA A 9 -22.38 26.72 5.23
C ALA A 9 -22.30 27.85 6.27
N VAL A 10 -22.54 27.53 7.55
CA VAL A 10 -22.68 28.54 8.60
C VAL A 10 -21.46 29.48 8.64
N GLY A 11 -21.73 30.78 8.52
CA GLY A 11 -20.70 31.82 8.48
C GLY A 11 -19.73 31.73 7.30
N GLY A 12 -20.07 31.00 6.23
CA GLY A 12 -19.18 30.72 5.11
C GLY A 12 -17.98 29.83 5.47
N THR A 13 -18.00 29.16 6.63
CA THR A 13 -16.85 28.40 7.15
C THR A 13 -17.14 26.92 7.36
N GLY A 14 -18.31 26.57 7.92
CA GLY A 14 -18.69 25.18 8.12
C GLY A 14 -19.82 24.99 9.12
N CYS A 15 -20.67 24.01 8.86
CA CYS A 15 -21.68 23.54 9.81
C CYS A 15 -21.01 22.63 10.86
N THR A 16 -20.93 23.07 12.12
CA THR A 16 -20.21 22.37 13.20
C THR A 16 -21.10 21.86 14.35
N LYS A 17 -22.33 22.36 14.46
CA LYS A 17 -23.35 21.90 15.43
C LYS A 17 -24.01 20.61 14.96
N ASN A 18 -24.96 20.06 15.72
CA ASN A 18 -25.61 18.78 15.44
C ASN A 18 -26.48 18.76 14.16
N VAL A 19 -26.78 19.92 13.58
CA VAL A 19 -27.56 20.07 12.33
C VAL A 19 -26.94 21.16 11.47
N GLY A 20 -26.76 20.88 10.18
CA GLY A 20 -26.34 21.85 9.17
C GLY A 20 -27.50 22.71 8.66
N VAL A 21 -27.19 23.83 8.00
CA VAL A 21 -28.20 24.77 7.47
C VAL A 21 -29.23 24.10 6.53
N CYS A 22 -28.82 23.04 5.84
CA CYS A 22 -29.66 22.26 4.93
C CYS A 22 -30.53 21.21 5.62
N GLY A 23 -30.49 21.11 6.95
CA GLY A 23 -31.21 20.10 7.73
C GLY A 23 -30.49 18.77 7.91
N LYS A 24 -29.31 18.57 7.31
CA LYS A 24 -28.49 17.36 7.53
C LYS A 24 -28.01 17.31 8.99
N ASN A 25 -28.35 16.24 9.70
CA ASN A 25 -27.88 16.02 11.07
C ASN A 25 -26.48 15.38 11.13
N GLU A 26 -25.92 15.29 12.34
CA GLU A 26 -24.57 14.79 12.57
C GLU A 26 -24.37 13.30 12.26
N ASP A 27 -25.40 12.48 12.42
CA ASP A 27 -25.34 11.05 12.10
C ASP A 27 -25.24 10.83 10.59
N ILE A 28 -26.08 11.51 9.81
CA ILE A 28 -26.03 11.47 8.33
C ILE A 28 -24.69 12.01 7.84
N GLN A 29 -24.17 13.09 8.44
CA GLN A 29 -22.83 13.58 8.10
C GLN A 29 -21.77 12.51 8.39
N SER A 30 -21.83 11.85 9.55
CA SER A 30 -20.86 10.83 9.93
C SER A 30 -20.88 9.63 8.98
N LEU A 31 -22.07 9.24 8.49
CA LEU A 31 -22.20 8.20 7.48
C LEU A 31 -21.66 8.65 6.10
N GLN A 32 -21.90 9.90 5.69
CA GLN A 32 -21.29 10.45 4.47
C GLN A 32 -19.76 10.47 4.57
N ASP A 33 -19.20 10.89 5.70
CA ASP A 33 -17.74 10.88 5.93
C ASP A 33 -17.17 9.46 5.94
N THR A 34 -17.87 8.52 6.56
CA THR A 34 -17.51 7.08 6.56
C THR A 34 -17.51 6.52 5.14
N LEU A 35 -18.53 6.84 4.35
CA LEU A 35 -18.62 6.45 2.95
C LEU A 35 -17.47 7.04 2.13
N LEU A 36 -17.20 8.35 2.25
CA LEU A 36 -16.07 9.00 1.58
C LEU A 36 -14.73 8.40 1.96
N TYR A 37 -14.56 7.96 3.21
CA TYR A 37 -13.37 7.24 3.65
C TYR A 37 -13.25 5.86 2.96
N GLY A 38 -14.33 5.09 2.91
CA GLY A 38 -14.37 3.80 2.20
C GLY A 38 -14.08 3.92 0.71
N LEU A 39 -14.61 4.97 0.06
CA LEU A 39 -14.36 5.24 -1.36
C LEU A 39 -12.88 5.50 -1.68
N LYS A 40 -12.10 6.05 -0.73
CA LYS A 40 -10.64 6.19 -0.90
C LYS A 40 -9.95 4.83 -0.95
N GLY A 41 -10.39 3.88 -0.13
CA GLY A 41 -9.90 2.49 -0.16
C GLY A 41 -10.21 1.81 -1.49
N ILE A 42 -11.47 1.93 -1.95
CA ILE A 42 -11.89 1.39 -3.25
C ILE A 42 -11.06 1.99 -4.39
N ALA A 43 -10.88 3.32 -4.39
CA ALA A 43 -10.10 4.02 -5.41
C ALA A 43 -8.64 3.55 -5.43
N ALA A 44 -8.01 3.32 -4.27
CA ALA A 44 -6.63 2.85 -4.19
C ALA A 44 -6.44 1.48 -4.87
N TYR A 45 -7.31 0.51 -4.58
CA TYR A 45 -7.23 -0.81 -5.22
C TYR A 45 -7.65 -0.77 -6.69
N ALA A 46 -8.71 -0.02 -7.03
CA ALA A 46 -9.19 0.12 -8.40
C ALA A 46 -8.14 0.76 -9.32
N TYR A 47 -7.39 1.74 -8.81
CA TYR A 47 -6.28 2.36 -9.54
C TYR A 47 -5.24 1.33 -9.98
N HIS A 48 -4.76 0.51 -9.05
CA HIS A 48 -3.78 -0.54 -9.38
C HIS A 48 -4.33 -1.62 -10.30
N ALA A 49 -5.58 -2.03 -10.10
CA ALA A 49 -6.23 -3.01 -10.97
C ALA A 49 -6.30 -2.47 -12.42
N ARG A 50 -6.63 -1.19 -12.58
CA ARG A 50 -6.71 -0.51 -13.89
C ARG A 50 -5.37 -0.40 -14.58
N GLU A 51 -4.29 -0.13 -13.85
CA GLU A 51 -2.93 -0.11 -14.44
C GLU A 51 -2.54 -1.48 -15.01
N LEU A 52 -3.16 -2.56 -14.52
CA LEU A 52 -3.02 -3.93 -15.05
C LEU A 52 -4.08 -4.30 -16.10
N GLY A 53 -4.92 -3.33 -16.52
CA GLY A 53 -6.00 -3.53 -17.48
C GLY A 53 -7.27 -4.18 -16.91
N ALA A 54 -7.36 -4.36 -15.58
CA ALA A 54 -8.51 -4.95 -14.92
C ALA A 54 -9.51 -3.88 -14.46
N VAL A 55 -10.77 -4.04 -14.86
CA VAL A 55 -11.88 -3.14 -14.52
C VAL A 55 -13.12 -3.93 -14.15
N ASP A 56 -13.93 -3.38 -13.24
CA ASP A 56 -15.24 -3.93 -12.89
C ASP A 56 -16.30 -2.83 -12.93
N LYS A 57 -17.36 -3.05 -13.73
CA LYS A 57 -18.40 -2.05 -13.97
C LYS A 57 -19.24 -1.74 -12.72
N GLU A 58 -19.37 -2.70 -11.81
CA GLU A 58 -20.11 -2.50 -10.56
C GLU A 58 -19.32 -1.61 -9.60
N VAL A 59 -18.01 -1.83 -9.50
CA VAL A 59 -17.11 -0.94 -8.74
C VAL A 59 -17.23 0.50 -9.26
N ASP A 60 -17.17 0.68 -10.58
CA ASP A 60 -17.26 2.00 -11.21
C ASP A 60 -18.62 2.68 -10.99
N ALA A 61 -19.70 1.92 -11.20
CA ALA A 61 -21.05 2.43 -10.98
C ALA A 61 -21.27 2.82 -9.52
N PHE A 62 -20.77 2.01 -8.57
CA PHE A 62 -20.86 2.30 -7.15
C PHE A 62 -20.09 3.57 -6.76
N MET A 63 -18.90 3.79 -7.31
CA MET A 63 -18.14 5.03 -7.05
C MET A 63 -18.96 6.29 -7.40
N HIS A 64 -19.64 6.27 -8.56
CA HIS A 64 -20.51 7.38 -8.96
C HIS A 64 -21.76 7.51 -8.08
N GLU A 65 -22.44 6.39 -7.81
CA GLU A 65 -23.63 6.36 -6.94
C GLU A 65 -23.32 6.93 -5.55
N ALA A 66 -22.24 6.44 -4.93
CA ALA A 66 -21.84 6.77 -3.58
C ALA A 66 -21.42 8.25 -3.46
N LEU A 67 -20.60 8.75 -4.39
CA LEU A 67 -20.22 10.16 -4.42
C LEU A 67 -21.43 11.08 -4.61
N PHE A 68 -22.35 10.72 -5.52
CA PHE A 68 -23.54 11.55 -5.74
C PHE A 68 -24.45 11.58 -4.50
N LYS A 69 -24.53 10.46 -3.75
CA LYS A 69 -25.28 10.40 -2.50
C LYS A 69 -24.73 11.33 -1.41
N THR A 70 -23.48 11.80 -1.48
CA THR A 70 -22.93 12.75 -0.50
C THR A 70 -23.15 14.23 -0.86
N VAL A 71 -23.70 14.52 -2.05
CA VAL A 71 -23.97 15.90 -2.48
C VAL A 71 -25.11 16.52 -1.66
N THR A 72 -25.06 17.84 -1.48
CA THR A 72 -26.06 18.63 -0.75
C THR A 72 -27.47 18.38 -1.29
N ASN A 73 -28.41 18.13 -0.38
CA ASN A 73 -29.85 17.93 -0.66
C ASN A 73 -30.20 16.70 -1.52
N VAL A 74 -29.34 15.68 -1.59
CA VAL A 74 -29.65 14.43 -2.32
C VAL A 74 -30.43 13.43 -1.46
N SER A 75 -30.02 13.22 -0.21
CA SER A 75 -30.73 12.33 0.71
C SER A 75 -30.50 12.75 2.16
N PHE A 76 -31.52 12.51 2.98
CA PHE A 76 -31.48 12.65 4.45
C PHE A 76 -31.96 11.36 5.14
N ASP A 77 -32.14 10.27 4.37
CA ASP A 77 -32.63 8.99 4.87
C ASP A 77 -31.48 8.18 5.48
N MET A 78 -31.58 7.92 6.79
CA MET A 78 -30.59 7.19 7.57
C MET A 78 -30.38 5.76 7.07
N ASN A 79 -31.45 5.03 6.78
CA ASN A 79 -31.36 3.62 6.41
C ASN A 79 -30.67 3.46 5.06
N GLN A 80 -30.95 4.37 4.11
CA GLN A 80 -30.27 4.38 2.83
C GLN A 80 -28.75 4.57 2.97
N TYR A 81 -28.29 5.39 3.94
CA TYR A 81 -26.85 5.56 4.17
C TYR A 81 -26.22 4.37 4.88
N ILE A 82 -26.92 3.73 5.83
CA ILE A 82 -26.45 2.49 6.46
C ILE A 82 -26.25 1.41 5.40
N ASP A 83 -27.25 1.19 4.55
CA ASP A 83 -27.18 0.21 3.46
C ASP A 83 -26.04 0.52 2.49
N LEU A 84 -25.83 1.81 2.18
CA LEU A 84 -24.78 2.24 1.26
C LEU A 84 -23.37 2.07 1.85
N VAL A 85 -23.19 2.29 3.15
CA VAL A 85 -21.92 2.04 3.85
C VAL A 85 -21.63 0.54 3.93
N LEU A 86 -22.63 -0.31 4.17
CA LEU A 86 -22.46 -1.76 4.13
C LEU A 86 -22.11 -2.23 2.70
N LYS A 87 -22.78 -1.70 1.68
CA LYS A 87 -22.45 -1.94 0.27
C LYS A 87 -21.02 -1.48 -0.06
N CYS A 88 -20.57 -0.35 0.50
CA CYS A 88 -19.18 0.10 0.36
C CYS A 88 -18.18 -0.96 0.85
N GLY A 89 -18.46 -1.61 1.98
CA GLY A 89 -17.64 -2.71 2.49
C GLY A 89 -17.58 -3.90 1.51
N TYR A 90 -18.72 -4.29 0.95
CA TYR A 90 -18.78 -5.33 -0.08
C TYR A 90 -17.99 -4.97 -1.34
N ILE A 91 -18.16 -3.76 -1.86
CA ILE A 91 -17.43 -3.28 -3.04
C ILE A 91 -15.92 -3.20 -2.79
N ASN A 92 -15.51 -2.86 -1.56
CA ASN A 92 -14.09 -2.88 -1.19
C ASN A 92 -13.50 -4.30 -1.25
N ILE A 93 -14.20 -5.32 -0.77
CA ILE A 93 -13.76 -6.73 -0.91
C ILE A 93 -13.69 -7.13 -2.39
N LYS A 94 -14.71 -6.74 -3.17
CA LYS A 94 -14.78 -7.04 -4.60
C LYS A 94 -13.61 -6.44 -5.39
N VAL A 95 -13.22 -5.20 -5.13
CA VAL A 95 -12.07 -4.59 -5.81
C VAL A 95 -10.73 -5.18 -5.33
N MET A 96 -10.64 -5.63 -4.07
CA MET A 96 -9.47 -6.38 -3.60
C MET A 96 -9.32 -7.71 -4.34
N GLU A 97 -10.43 -8.45 -4.55
CA GLU A 97 -10.43 -9.67 -5.36
C GLU A 97 -10.06 -9.40 -6.83
N LEU A 98 -10.54 -8.29 -7.40
CA LEU A 98 -10.16 -7.87 -8.75
C LEU A 98 -8.66 -7.64 -8.87
N LEU A 99 -8.07 -6.91 -7.91
CA LEU A 99 -6.63 -6.64 -7.90
C LEU A 99 -5.82 -7.91 -7.66
N ASP A 100 -6.25 -8.79 -6.76
CA ASP A 100 -5.62 -10.09 -6.52
C ASP A 100 -5.52 -10.91 -7.81
N LYS A 101 -6.64 -11.04 -8.54
CA LYS A 101 -6.67 -11.72 -9.85
C LYS A 101 -5.76 -11.06 -10.86
N ALA A 102 -5.74 -9.73 -10.93
CA ALA A 102 -4.88 -9.00 -11.86
C ALA A 102 -3.39 -9.24 -11.55
N HIS A 103 -2.99 -9.18 -10.28
CA HIS A 103 -1.62 -9.46 -9.85
C HIS A 103 -1.22 -10.92 -10.10
N THR A 104 -2.04 -11.88 -9.67
CA THR A 104 -1.72 -13.31 -9.80
C THR A 104 -1.71 -13.77 -11.25
N HIS A 105 -2.57 -13.20 -12.11
CA HIS A 105 -2.52 -13.41 -13.55
C HIS A 105 -1.23 -12.85 -14.17
N ARG A 106 -0.82 -11.64 -13.78
CA ARG A 106 0.32 -10.95 -14.39
C ARG A 106 1.68 -11.43 -13.89
N PHE A 107 1.77 -11.76 -12.61
CA PHE A 107 3.03 -12.00 -11.90
C PHE A 107 3.16 -13.40 -11.29
N GLY A 108 2.12 -14.22 -11.42
CA GLY A 108 2.02 -15.55 -10.80
C GLY A 108 1.52 -15.50 -9.36
N ASN A 109 1.08 -16.65 -8.84
CA ASN A 109 0.68 -16.76 -7.44
C ASN A 109 1.89 -16.57 -6.51
N PRO A 110 1.80 -15.72 -5.46
CA PRO A 110 2.88 -15.61 -4.49
C PRO A 110 3.18 -16.94 -3.82
N VAL A 111 4.45 -17.22 -3.61
CA VAL A 111 4.94 -18.41 -2.91
C VAL A 111 5.79 -18.04 -1.71
N PRO A 112 5.77 -18.83 -0.61
CA PRO A 112 6.63 -18.60 0.54
C PRO A 112 8.08 -18.38 0.11
N THR A 113 8.64 -17.22 0.47
CA THR A 113 9.95 -16.77 -0.01
C THR A 113 10.69 -16.09 1.13
N GLU A 114 11.94 -16.49 1.33
CA GLU A 114 12.90 -15.77 2.17
C GLU A 114 13.42 -14.53 1.43
N VAL A 115 13.45 -13.39 2.13
CA VAL A 115 13.88 -12.10 1.61
C VAL A 115 15.06 -11.61 2.44
N GLU A 116 16.16 -11.26 1.76
CA GLU A 116 17.32 -10.63 2.38
C GLU A 116 16.98 -9.22 2.86
N THR A 117 17.35 -8.87 4.09
CA THR A 117 17.30 -7.48 4.58
C THR A 117 18.68 -6.83 4.71
N GLY A 118 19.73 -7.52 4.25
CA GLY A 118 21.07 -6.98 4.09
C GLY A 118 21.23 -6.21 2.79
N THR A 119 22.43 -5.69 2.55
CA THR A 119 22.75 -4.92 1.34
C THR A 119 23.86 -5.60 0.54
N LYS A 120 23.71 -5.59 -0.78
CA LYS A 120 24.71 -5.92 -1.78
C LYS A 120 25.46 -4.67 -2.23
N LYS A 121 26.76 -4.84 -2.50
CA LYS A 121 27.61 -3.76 -3.03
C LYS A 121 27.15 -3.30 -4.41
N GLY A 122 27.14 -1.98 -4.64
CA GLY A 122 26.94 -1.38 -5.96
C GLY A 122 25.90 -0.25 -6.00
N PRO A 123 25.70 0.37 -7.19
CA PRO A 123 24.63 1.33 -7.40
C PRO A 123 23.27 0.74 -7.05
N CYS A 124 22.34 1.55 -6.55
CA CYS A 124 21.08 1.04 -6.06
C CYS A 124 19.89 1.98 -6.23
N ILE A 125 18.70 1.37 -6.34
CA ILE A 125 17.41 2.02 -6.34
C ILE A 125 16.54 1.39 -5.25
N LEU A 126 15.88 2.22 -4.44
CA LEU A 126 14.88 1.80 -3.47
C LEU A 126 13.48 2.10 -3.99
N VAL A 127 12.60 1.10 -4.03
CA VAL A 127 11.21 1.25 -4.48
C VAL A 127 10.28 1.14 -3.28
N THR A 128 9.42 2.13 -3.10
CA THR A 128 8.40 2.18 -2.03
C THR A 128 6.99 2.39 -2.63
N GLY A 129 5.97 2.02 -1.86
CA GLY A 129 4.57 2.05 -2.28
C GLY A 129 4.02 0.66 -2.56
N HIS A 130 3.16 0.52 -3.57
CA HIS A 130 2.44 -0.74 -3.85
C HIS A 130 2.40 -1.15 -5.33
N ASP A 131 2.86 -0.30 -6.27
CA ASP A 131 2.69 -0.59 -7.70
C ASP A 131 3.72 -1.63 -8.19
N LEU A 132 3.27 -2.90 -8.28
CA LEU A 132 4.11 -4.01 -8.74
C LEU A 132 4.45 -3.93 -10.23
N LEU A 133 3.64 -3.25 -11.03
CA LEU A 133 3.89 -3.08 -12.46
C LEU A 133 5.01 -2.05 -12.70
N ASP A 134 5.09 -0.99 -11.91
CA ASP A 134 6.23 -0.05 -11.91
C ASP A 134 7.52 -0.76 -11.53
N LEU A 135 7.48 -1.57 -10.46
CA LEU A 135 8.64 -2.38 -10.07
C LEU A 135 9.04 -3.35 -11.19
N TYR A 136 8.08 -4.03 -11.82
CA TYR A 136 8.36 -4.97 -12.91
C TYR A 136 9.04 -4.29 -14.11
N GLU A 137 8.53 -3.14 -14.56
CA GLU A 137 9.12 -2.42 -15.68
C GLU A 137 10.49 -1.81 -15.31
N LEU A 138 10.66 -1.35 -14.07
CA LEU A 138 11.97 -0.94 -13.56
C LEU A 138 12.97 -2.10 -13.56
N LEU A 139 12.56 -3.30 -13.10
CA LEU A 139 13.42 -4.48 -13.06
C LEU A 139 13.88 -4.88 -14.45
N LYS A 140 12.99 -4.84 -15.45
CA LYS A 140 13.35 -5.05 -16.86
C LYS A 140 14.38 -4.03 -17.36
N GLN A 141 14.18 -2.75 -17.06
CA GLN A 141 15.07 -1.68 -17.54
C GLN A 141 16.42 -1.63 -16.79
N THR A 142 16.49 -2.18 -15.58
CA THR A 142 17.71 -2.28 -14.78
C THR A 142 18.49 -3.58 -14.98
N GLU A 143 17.92 -4.57 -15.68
CA GLU A 143 18.57 -5.83 -15.96
C GLU A 143 19.88 -5.63 -16.76
N GLY A 144 20.97 -6.24 -16.30
CA GLY A 144 22.30 -6.09 -16.92
C GLY A 144 22.97 -4.73 -16.70
N THR A 145 22.34 -3.78 -16.00
CA THR A 145 22.90 -2.43 -15.81
C THR A 145 23.89 -2.31 -14.64
N GLY A 146 23.95 -3.33 -13.77
CA GLY A 146 24.72 -3.33 -12.53
C GLY A 146 24.05 -2.61 -11.35
N VAL A 147 22.82 -2.12 -11.51
CA VAL A 147 22.04 -1.47 -10.44
C VAL A 147 21.24 -2.50 -9.66
N ASN A 148 21.42 -2.54 -8.34
CA ASN A 148 20.61 -3.35 -7.43
C ASN A 148 19.29 -2.64 -7.12
N VAL A 149 18.17 -3.36 -7.19
CA VAL A 149 16.83 -2.85 -6.83
C VAL A 149 16.43 -3.42 -5.48
N TYR A 150 15.98 -2.57 -4.56
CA TYR A 150 15.46 -2.93 -3.25
C TYR A 150 13.99 -2.53 -3.13
N THR A 151 13.22 -3.32 -2.41
CA THR A 151 11.88 -2.94 -1.96
C THR A 151 11.94 -2.26 -0.59
N HIS A 152 10.92 -1.48 -0.25
CA HIS A 152 10.72 -0.88 1.06
C HIS A 152 9.24 -0.95 1.47
N SER A 153 8.98 -1.14 2.77
CA SER A 153 7.64 -1.20 3.36
C SER A 153 6.70 -2.14 2.57
N GLU A 154 5.65 -1.59 1.97
CA GLU A 154 4.57 -2.34 1.31
C GLU A 154 4.98 -2.98 -0.03
N MET A 155 6.20 -2.71 -0.51
CA MET A 155 6.77 -3.42 -1.67
C MET A 155 7.37 -4.79 -1.29
N LEU A 156 7.52 -5.12 -0.01
CA LEU A 156 8.05 -6.42 0.45
C LEU A 156 7.36 -7.64 -0.19
N PRO A 157 6.02 -7.70 -0.34
CA PRO A 157 5.35 -8.84 -0.96
C PRO A 157 5.75 -9.12 -2.41
N ALA A 158 6.36 -8.15 -3.12
CA ALA A 158 6.86 -8.34 -4.48
C ALA A 158 7.78 -9.57 -4.61
N HIS A 159 8.58 -9.87 -3.58
CA HIS A 159 9.50 -11.01 -3.57
C HIS A 159 8.78 -12.37 -3.59
N GLY A 160 7.51 -12.43 -3.19
CA GLY A 160 6.71 -13.66 -3.25
C GLY A 160 6.29 -14.03 -4.67
N TYR A 161 6.19 -13.07 -5.59
CA TYR A 161 5.69 -13.28 -6.94
C TYR A 161 6.74 -13.90 -7.87
N PRO A 162 6.46 -15.04 -8.53
CA PRO A 162 7.40 -15.72 -9.42
C PRO A 162 8.01 -14.85 -10.52
N GLU A 163 7.22 -14.01 -11.17
CA GLU A 163 7.68 -13.17 -12.28
C GLU A 163 8.56 -11.99 -11.85
N LEU A 164 8.48 -11.57 -10.59
CA LEU A 164 9.32 -10.52 -10.01
C LEU A 164 10.60 -11.11 -9.43
N LYS A 165 10.50 -12.22 -8.68
CA LYS A 165 11.65 -12.81 -7.98
C LYS A 165 12.68 -13.48 -8.90
N LYS A 166 12.34 -13.68 -10.18
CA LYS A 166 13.30 -14.21 -11.17
C LYS A 166 14.46 -13.25 -11.45
N PHE A 167 14.24 -11.94 -11.27
CA PHE A 167 15.27 -10.92 -11.43
C PHE A 167 16.28 -10.97 -10.28
N LYS A 168 17.52 -11.40 -10.56
CA LYS A 168 18.55 -11.62 -9.52
C LYS A 168 19.07 -10.34 -8.86
N HIS A 169 18.87 -9.19 -9.52
CA HIS A 169 19.19 -7.86 -9.00
C HIS A 169 18.06 -7.21 -8.21
N LEU A 170 16.88 -7.86 -8.09
CA LEU A 170 15.94 -7.59 -6.99
C LEU A 170 16.59 -8.12 -5.71
N ALA A 171 17.35 -7.26 -5.05
CA ALA A 171 18.40 -7.67 -4.11
C ALA A 171 17.87 -8.01 -2.71
N GLY A 172 16.76 -7.41 -2.28
CA GLY A 172 16.18 -7.60 -0.95
C GLY A 172 15.18 -6.52 -0.59
N ASN A 173 14.83 -6.45 0.69
CA ASN A 173 14.00 -5.39 1.26
C ASN A 173 14.81 -4.55 2.25
N TYR A 174 14.85 -3.24 2.04
CA TYR A 174 15.60 -2.31 2.88
C TYR A 174 14.64 -1.54 3.80
N GLY A 175 15.01 -1.46 5.09
CA GLY A 175 14.24 -0.74 6.09
C GLY A 175 12.99 -1.48 6.59
N GLY A 176 12.12 -0.73 7.25
CA GLY A 176 10.90 -1.22 7.88
C GLY A 176 9.64 -0.59 7.30
N ALA A 177 8.78 -0.11 8.20
CA ALA A 177 7.52 0.52 7.85
C ALA A 177 7.68 2.02 7.50
N TRP A 178 6.72 2.53 6.73
CA TRP A 178 6.77 3.86 6.12
C TRP A 178 7.06 5.05 7.04
N GLN A 179 6.76 4.96 8.33
CA GLN A 179 7.02 6.05 9.28
C GLN A 179 8.52 6.27 9.54
N GLU A 180 9.35 5.24 9.38
CA GLU A 180 10.79 5.31 9.55
C GLU A 180 11.51 5.86 8.31
N GLN A 181 10.77 6.05 7.20
CA GLN A 181 11.37 6.34 5.89
C GLN A 181 12.26 7.59 5.89
N LYS A 182 12.00 8.62 6.71
CA LYS A 182 12.87 9.82 6.75
C LYS A 182 14.29 9.48 7.18
N LYS A 183 14.42 8.60 8.16
CA LYS A 183 15.72 8.11 8.66
C LYS A 183 16.33 7.14 7.67
N GLU A 184 15.53 6.20 7.19
CA GLU A 184 15.98 5.12 6.32
C GLU A 184 16.38 5.62 4.93
N PHE A 185 15.60 6.51 4.32
CA PHE A 185 15.89 7.10 3.01
C PHE A 185 17.09 8.04 3.09
N LYS A 186 17.27 8.77 4.19
CA LYS A 186 18.50 9.55 4.43
C LYS A 186 19.74 8.65 4.47
N ALA A 187 19.64 7.48 5.11
CA ALA A 187 20.74 6.51 5.21
C ALA A 187 20.99 5.71 3.92
N PHE A 188 19.94 5.46 3.13
CA PHE A 188 20.06 4.78 1.84
C PHE A 188 20.74 5.70 0.82
N PRO A 189 21.91 5.37 0.24
CA PRO A 189 22.66 6.30 -0.59
C PRO A 189 22.14 6.44 -2.04
N GLY A 190 21.37 5.45 -2.51
CA GLY A 190 20.88 5.37 -3.89
C GLY A 190 19.65 6.22 -4.19
N ALA A 191 19.15 6.11 -5.41
CA ALA A 191 17.92 6.79 -5.81
C ALA A 191 16.68 6.10 -5.21
N ILE A 192 15.60 6.85 -5.02
CA ILE A 192 14.36 6.35 -4.42
C ILE A 192 13.21 6.57 -5.41
N LEU A 193 12.40 5.56 -5.65
CA LEU A 193 11.18 5.62 -6.46
C LEU A 193 9.96 5.41 -5.55
N ALA A 194 9.13 6.45 -5.41
CA ALA A 194 7.84 6.36 -4.72
C ALA A 194 6.71 6.18 -5.73
N THR A 195 6.07 5.01 -5.71
CA THR A 195 4.98 4.63 -6.61
C THR A 195 3.62 5.07 -6.09
N THR A 196 3.41 4.98 -4.77
CA THR A 196 2.16 5.34 -4.07
C THR A 196 2.46 5.99 -2.72
N ASN A 197 1.43 6.21 -1.91
CA ASN A 197 1.58 6.37 -0.46
C ASN A 197 2.24 5.12 0.17
N CYS A 198 2.85 5.22 1.35
CA CYS A 198 3.08 6.43 2.13
C CYS A 198 4.44 7.04 1.80
N VAL A 199 4.45 8.27 1.28
CA VAL A 199 5.66 9.07 1.09
C VAL A 199 5.65 10.27 2.03
N LEU A 200 6.73 10.48 2.77
CA LEU A 200 6.89 11.62 3.67
C LEU A 200 7.72 12.71 3.00
N ILE A 201 7.38 13.98 3.29
CA ILE A 201 8.16 15.13 2.84
C ILE A 201 9.60 14.98 3.37
N PRO A 202 10.61 14.97 2.49
CA PRO A 202 12.01 14.87 2.89
C PRO A 202 12.40 16.01 3.83
N PRO A 203 13.18 15.76 4.89
CA PRO A 203 13.80 16.83 5.64
C PRO A 203 14.70 17.68 4.74
N GLU A 204 14.84 18.97 5.06
CA GLU A 204 15.68 19.89 4.29
C GLU A 204 17.11 19.34 4.12
N ASN A 205 17.69 19.53 2.92
CA ASN A 205 19.07 19.17 2.59
C ASN A 205 19.41 17.69 2.84
N THR A 206 18.48 16.76 2.59
CA THR A 206 18.72 15.32 2.76
C THR A 206 18.74 14.52 1.46
N TYR A 207 17.59 14.07 0.96
CA TYR A 207 17.48 13.10 -0.14
C TYR A 207 16.49 13.51 -1.24
N LEU A 208 16.00 14.76 -1.20
CA LEU A 208 15.05 15.26 -2.19
C LEU A 208 15.60 15.20 -3.63
N ASP A 209 16.90 15.48 -3.81
CA ASP A 209 17.60 15.51 -5.10
C ASP A 209 17.76 14.13 -5.76
N ARG A 210 17.38 13.06 -5.05
CA ARG A 210 17.41 11.66 -5.51
C ARG A 210 16.10 10.93 -5.26
N LEU A 211 15.04 11.66 -4.91
CA LEU A 211 13.68 11.16 -4.80
C LEU A 211 12.95 11.35 -6.13
N PHE A 212 12.42 10.26 -6.65
CA PHE A 212 11.56 10.19 -7.82
C PHE A 212 10.15 9.79 -7.42
N THR A 213 9.16 10.38 -8.10
CA THR A 213 7.75 10.02 -7.97
C THR A 213 7.18 9.63 -9.33
N ILE A 214 6.20 8.73 -9.33
CA ILE A 214 5.50 8.26 -10.53
C ILE A 214 3.99 8.13 -10.24
N GLY A 215 3.18 8.12 -11.30
CA GLY A 215 1.75 7.92 -11.21
C GLY A 215 1.03 9.05 -10.46
N VAL A 216 0.17 8.66 -9.53
CA VAL A 216 -0.60 9.59 -8.67
C VAL A 216 0.23 10.19 -7.52
N THR A 217 1.45 9.69 -7.30
CA THR A 217 2.32 10.17 -6.22
C THR A 217 3.02 11.47 -6.60
N GLY A 218 3.19 12.37 -5.61
CA GLY A 218 3.91 13.61 -5.79
C GLY A 218 4.50 14.13 -4.49
N VAL A 219 5.73 14.65 -4.57
CA VAL A 219 6.42 15.36 -3.49
C VAL A 219 6.97 16.66 -4.08
N PRO A 220 6.69 17.84 -3.50
CA PRO A 220 7.22 19.10 -4.00
C PRO A 220 8.73 19.08 -4.14
N GLY A 221 9.24 19.47 -5.32
CA GLY A 221 10.67 19.50 -5.64
C GLY A 221 11.30 18.13 -5.96
N SER A 222 10.57 17.02 -5.85
CA SER A 222 11.06 15.71 -6.32
C SER A 222 11.05 15.62 -7.84
N MET A 223 11.86 14.71 -8.39
CA MET A 223 11.83 14.42 -9.83
C MET A 223 10.58 13.60 -10.16
N ARG A 224 9.89 13.92 -11.26
CA ARG A 224 8.70 13.18 -11.70
C ARG A 224 9.06 12.33 -12.91
N ILE A 225 8.77 11.04 -12.83
CA ILE A 225 8.78 10.13 -13.97
C ILE A 225 7.42 10.23 -14.65
N ALA A 226 7.43 10.52 -15.96
CA ALA A 226 6.21 10.76 -16.72
C ALA A 226 5.36 9.50 -16.86
N ASP A 227 6.00 8.39 -17.23
CA ASP A 227 5.38 7.08 -17.29
C ASP A 227 6.41 5.96 -17.07
N ARG A 228 5.91 4.73 -16.87
CA ARG A 228 6.70 3.55 -16.55
C ARG A 228 7.50 2.97 -17.73
N LYS A 229 7.44 3.59 -18.93
CA LYS A 229 8.19 3.13 -20.12
C LYS A 229 9.64 3.59 -20.09
N ASP A 230 9.95 4.62 -19.31
CA ASP A 230 11.30 5.20 -19.27
C ASP A 230 11.74 5.56 -17.84
N PHE A 231 12.60 4.72 -17.28
CA PHE A 231 13.32 4.94 -16.01
C PHE A 231 14.78 5.38 -16.23
N SER A 232 15.18 5.80 -17.44
CA SER A 232 16.57 6.09 -17.78
C SER A 232 17.22 7.13 -16.86
N GLU A 233 16.53 8.24 -16.57
CA GLU A 233 17.05 9.28 -15.67
C GLU A 233 17.15 8.79 -14.21
N LEU A 234 16.21 7.95 -13.75
CA LEU A 234 16.31 7.29 -12.43
C LEU A 234 17.54 6.37 -12.36
N ILE A 235 17.76 5.55 -13.39
CA ILE A 235 18.88 4.61 -13.48
C ILE A 235 20.21 5.36 -13.56
N LYS A 236 20.28 6.42 -14.36
CA LYS A 236 21.44 7.31 -14.48
C LYS A 236 21.75 8.00 -13.15
N LYS A 237 20.74 8.53 -12.46
CA LYS A 237 20.91 9.12 -11.13
C LYS A 237 21.44 8.07 -10.15
N ALA A 238 20.87 6.87 -10.12
CA ALA A 238 21.35 5.78 -9.25
C ALA A 238 22.83 5.43 -9.48
N LYS A 239 23.30 5.44 -10.74
CA LYS A 239 24.71 5.19 -11.09
C LYS A 239 25.64 6.34 -10.73
N SER A 240 25.14 7.58 -10.65
CA SER A 240 25.92 8.75 -10.23
C SER A 240 26.08 8.87 -8.71
N LEU A 241 25.25 8.17 -7.94
CA LEU A 241 25.21 8.24 -6.48
C LEU A 241 26.20 7.25 -5.85
N PRO A 242 26.58 7.46 -4.57
CA PRO A 242 27.40 6.50 -3.84
C PRO A 242 26.77 5.11 -3.85
N SER A 243 27.60 4.10 -4.09
CA SER A 243 27.18 2.71 -4.04
C SER A 243 26.86 2.29 -2.60
N LEU A 244 25.92 1.35 -2.44
CA LEU A 244 25.77 0.65 -1.17
C LEU A 244 27.03 -0.16 -0.88
N HIS A 245 27.35 -0.25 0.42
CA HIS A 245 28.31 -1.22 0.93
C HIS A 245 27.60 -2.55 1.15
N GLU A 246 28.38 -3.63 1.11
CA GLU A 246 27.85 -4.95 1.45
C GLU A 246 27.64 -5.06 2.96
N SER A 247 26.47 -5.55 3.36
CA SER A 247 26.15 -5.84 4.76
C SER A 247 25.25 -7.07 4.84
N SER A 248 25.49 -7.90 5.86
CA SER A 248 24.61 -9.01 6.19
C SER A 248 23.59 -8.55 7.24
N SER A 249 22.39 -9.10 7.15
CA SER A 249 21.31 -8.86 8.12
C SER A 249 20.45 -10.13 8.19
N LYS A 250 19.37 -10.07 8.97
CA LYS A 250 18.41 -11.16 9.05
C LYS A 250 17.68 -11.37 7.71
N LYS A 251 17.05 -12.53 7.57
CA LYS A 251 16.06 -12.76 6.52
C LYS A 251 14.67 -12.64 7.12
N ILE A 252 13.71 -12.26 6.27
CA ILE A 252 12.29 -12.24 6.61
C ILE A 252 11.52 -13.06 5.59
N MET A 253 10.31 -13.50 5.94
CA MET A 253 9.47 -14.30 5.06
C MET A 253 8.34 -13.46 4.46
N THR A 254 7.97 -13.77 3.22
CA THR A 254 6.75 -13.27 2.57
C THR A 254 6.14 -14.34 1.66
N GLY A 255 4.99 -14.05 1.04
CA GLY A 255 4.41 -14.90 -0.01
C GLY A 255 3.48 -16.01 0.49
N PHE A 256 2.98 -15.94 1.72
CA PHE A 256 1.93 -16.84 2.23
C PHE A 256 0.53 -16.43 1.73
N HIS A 257 0.38 -16.32 0.41
CA HIS A 257 -0.89 -16.03 -0.26
C HIS A 257 -1.91 -17.16 -0.04
N TYR A 258 -3.22 -16.89 -0.23
CA TYR A 258 -4.26 -17.88 0.08
C TYR A 258 -4.08 -19.18 -0.71
N THR A 259 -3.56 -19.14 -1.94
CA THR A 259 -3.27 -20.36 -2.71
C THR A 259 -2.15 -21.20 -2.10
N ALA A 260 -1.13 -20.58 -1.50
CA ALA A 260 -0.07 -21.28 -0.78
C ALA A 260 -0.60 -21.89 0.53
N VAL A 261 -1.44 -21.15 1.26
CA VAL A 261 -2.06 -21.62 2.52
C VAL A 261 -3.04 -22.77 2.25
N LEU A 262 -3.91 -22.64 1.24
CA LEU A 262 -4.85 -23.70 0.85
C LEU A 262 -4.13 -24.94 0.34
N GLY A 263 -2.98 -24.79 -0.34
CA GLY A 263 -2.12 -25.92 -0.71
C GLY A 263 -1.58 -26.72 0.50
N LEU A 264 -1.67 -26.18 1.71
CA LEU A 264 -1.29 -26.82 2.96
C LEU A 264 -2.49 -27.17 3.86
N ALA A 265 -3.73 -27.04 3.36
CA ALA A 265 -4.95 -27.16 4.16
C ALA A 265 -4.99 -28.43 5.02
N ASP A 266 -4.71 -29.61 4.45
CA ASP A 266 -4.74 -30.88 5.19
C ASP A 266 -3.74 -30.90 6.35
N LYS A 267 -2.54 -30.34 6.14
CA LYS A 267 -1.50 -30.25 7.19
C LYS A 267 -1.91 -29.28 8.28
N ILE A 268 -2.48 -28.12 7.91
CA ILE A 268 -2.98 -27.12 8.86
C ILE A 268 -4.14 -27.71 9.68
N ILE A 269 -5.11 -28.34 9.02
CA ILE A 269 -6.25 -29.01 9.67
C ILE A 269 -5.77 -30.10 10.63
N HIS A 270 -4.80 -30.93 10.20
CA HIS A 270 -4.23 -31.95 11.06
C HIS A 270 -3.53 -31.33 12.29
N ALA A 271 -2.72 -30.29 12.09
CA ALA A 271 -2.02 -29.62 13.19
C ALA A 271 -2.99 -28.98 14.20
N VAL A 272 -4.09 -28.39 13.74
CA VAL A 272 -5.16 -27.87 14.61
C VAL A 272 -5.84 -29.02 15.36
N LYS A 273 -6.28 -30.08 14.66
CA LYS A 273 -6.95 -31.23 15.27
C LYS A 273 -6.06 -31.98 16.27
N SER A 274 -4.75 -32.02 16.03
CA SER A 274 -3.79 -32.63 16.95
C SER A 274 -3.36 -31.71 18.10
N GLY A 275 -3.88 -30.48 18.18
CA GLY A 275 -3.52 -29.50 19.21
C GLY A 275 -2.10 -28.91 19.07
N LYS A 276 -1.46 -29.08 17.90
CA LYS A 276 -0.14 -28.48 17.60
C LYS A 276 -0.25 -27.00 17.26
N ILE A 277 -1.37 -26.59 16.68
CA ILE A 277 -1.78 -25.19 16.52
C ILE A 277 -3.07 -25.01 17.31
N LYS A 278 -3.08 -24.06 18.25
CA LYS A 278 -4.26 -23.76 19.06
C LYS A 278 -5.09 -22.64 18.42
N PRO A 279 -4.82 -21.33 18.61
CA PRO A 279 -5.46 -20.27 17.83
C PRO A 279 -4.55 -19.72 16.72
N PHE A 280 -5.19 -19.05 15.78
CA PHE A 280 -4.56 -18.12 14.86
C PHE A 280 -4.84 -16.69 15.33
N PHE A 281 -3.81 -15.84 15.39
CA PHE A 281 -3.93 -14.43 15.72
C PHE A 281 -3.64 -13.59 14.47
N LEU A 282 -4.64 -12.83 14.03
CA LEU A 282 -4.48 -11.92 12.91
C LEU A 282 -3.89 -10.58 13.39
N ILE A 283 -2.58 -10.40 13.21
CA ILE A 283 -1.89 -9.11 13.35
C ILE A 283 -1.65 -8.55 11.94
N GLY A 284 -2.70 -7.96 11.36
CA GLY A 284 -2.66 -7.32 10.04
C GLY A 284 -3.07 -5.85 10.09
N GLY A 285 -2.86 -5.14 8.98
CA GLY A 285 -3.26 -3.74 8.81
C GLY A 285 -2.07 -2.82 8.57
N CYS A 286 -2.24 -1.53 8.88
CA CYS A 286 -1.23 -0.51 8.61
C CYS A 286 -0.51 -0.04 9.88
N ASP A 287 0.81 0.07 9.81
CA ASP A 287 1.61 0.65 10.88
C ASP A 287 1.54 2.19 10.88
N GLY A 288 2.10 2.86 11.90
CA GLY A 288 2.18 4.31 11.94
C GLY A 288 2.99 4.86 13.12
N ALA A 289 3.07 6.20 13.21
CA ALA A 289 3.95 6.89 14.15
C ALA A 289 3.35 7.14 15.55
N LYS A 290 2.13 6.67 15.84
CA LYS A 290 1.47 6.94 17.12
C LYS A 290 2.21 6.23 18.26
N PRO A 291 2.60 6.94 19.34
CA PRO A 291 3.12 6.29 20.55
C PRO A 291 2.15 5.23 21.09
N GLY A 292 2.68 4.12 21.60
CA GLY A 292 1.89 2.98 22.10
C GLY A 292 1.71 1.83 21.10
N ARG A 293 2.18 1.97 19.85
CA ARG A 293 2.13 0.87 18.86
C ARG A 293 3.08 -0.29 19.16
N ASN A 294 4.01 -0.14 20.11
CA ASN A 294 4.76 -1.25 20.71
C ASN A 294 3.85 -2.33 21.30
N TYR A 295 2.58 -2.01 21.59
CA TYR A 295 1.55 -2.99 21.90
C TYR A 295 1.53 -4.18 20.92
N TYR A 296 1.65 -3.95 19.61
CA TYR A 296 1.60 -5.06 18.63
C TYR A 296 2.87 -5.92 18.66
N THR A 297 4.02 -5.31 18.94
CA THR A 297 5.28 -6.03 19.15
C THR A 297 5.19 -6.90 20.40
N GLU A 298 4.80 -6.30 21.53
CA GLU A 298 4.65 -6.99 22.81
C GLU A 298 3.60 -8.11 22.71
N PHE A 299 2.48 -7.84 22.04
CA PHE A 299 1.46 -8.84 21.78
C PHE A 299 2.02 -10.03 20.99
N ALA A 300 2.74 -9.79 19.88
CA ALA A 300 3.35 -10.85 19.09
C ALA A 300 4.40 -11.66 19.86
N GLU A 301 5.17 -11.03 20.74
CA GLU A 301 6.16 -11.70 21.61
C GLU A 301 5.50 -12.53 22.73
N MET A 302 4.32 -12.12 23.19
CA MET A 302 3.54 -12.81 24.22
C MET A 302 2.70 -13.98 23.68
N VAL A 303 2.42 -14.01 22.37
CA VAL A 303 1.65 -15.10 21.75
C VAL A 303 2.34 -16.45 22.04
N PRO A 304 1.61 -17.45 22.59
CA PRO A 304 2.19 -18.76 22.89
C PRO A 304 2.79 -19.44 21.66
N LYS A 305 3.86 -20.21 21.86
CA LYS A 305 4.62 -20.87 20.76
C LYS A 305 3.83 -21.92 19.97
N ASP A 306 2.68 -22.35 20.47
CA ASP A 306 1.72 -23.26 19.82
C ASP A 306 0.57 -22.51 19.12
N CYS A 307 0.75 -21.20 18.87
CA CYS A 307 -0.15 -20.36 18.09
C CYS A 307 0.54 -19.90 16.81
N VAL A 308 -0.25 -19.38 15.86
CA VAL A 308 0.21 -18.78 14.61
C VAL A 308 -0.30 -17.36 14.50
#